data_AF-A0A970IQX4-F1
#
_entry.id   AF-A0A970IQX4-F1
#
_cell.length_a   1.000
_cell.length_b   1.000
_cell.length_c   1.000
_cell.angle_alpha   90.00
_cell.angle_beta   90.00
_cell.angle_gamma   90.00
#
_symmetry.space_group_name_H-M   'P 1'
#
loop_
_entity.id
_entity.type
_entity.pdbx_description
1 polymer ?
#
loop_
_entity_poly.entity_id
_entity_poly.type
_entity_poly.pdbx_seq_one_letter_code
_entity_poly.pdbx_strand_id
1 'polypeptide(L)' 'WNIPHAANAFIPNVFNDISEFLDSKLEAMKIYESQLADFPNPRSLVAIEALAGYRGSTINVNAAEAFMLIREIQ' A
#
# COMPACT_ATOMS: atom_id res chain seq x y z
N TRP A 1 -3.88 -10.18 14.51
CA TRP A 1 -4.54 -9.41 13.44
C TRP A 1 -5.60 -8.53 14.07
N ASN A 2 -5.56 -7.22 13.82
CA ASN A 2 -6.58 -6.29 14.31
C ASN A 2 -7.65 -6.17 13.22
N ILE A 3 -8.82 -6.76 13.44
CA ILE A 3 -9.91 -6.75 12.44
C ILE A 3 -10.50 -5.34 12.40
N PRO A 4 -10.65 -4.73 11.21
CA PRO A 4 -11.30 -3.43 11.08
C PRO A 4 -12.73 -3.47 11.66
N HIS A 5 -13.03 -2.51 12.52
CA HIS A 5 -14.34 -2.15 13.05
C HIS A 5 -14.54 -0.64 12.86
N ALA A 6 -15.76 -0.15 13.09
CA ALA A 6 -16.11 1.25 12.81
C ALA A 6 -15.10 2.27 13.37
N ALA A 7 -14.66 2.10 14.62
CA ALA A 7 -13.70 3.00 15.26
C ALA A 7 -12.21 2.87 14.85
N ASN A 8 -11.79 1.85 14.07
CA ASN A 8 -10.39 1.69 13.63
C ASN A 8 -10.26 1.39 12.13
N ALA A 9 -11.33 1.60 11.35
CA ALA A 9 -11.32 1.39 9.92
C ALA A 9 -10.27 2.30 9.24
N PHE A 10 -9.54 1.73 8.29
CA PHE A 10 -8.61 2.49 7.47
C PHE A 10 -9.38 3.27 6.41
N ILE A 11 -9.46 4.60 6.59
CA ILE A 11 -10.15 5.52 5.67
C ILE A 11 -9.10 6.52 5.16
N PRO A 12 -8.38 6.20 4.07
CA PRO A 12 -7.29 7.05 3.60
C PRO A 12 -7.81 8.41 3.11
N ASN A 13 -7.10 9.47 3.46
CA ASN A 13 -7.41 10.84 3.05
C ASN A 13 -6.25 11.54 2.33
N VAL A 14 -5.07 10.93 2.31
CA VAL A 14 -3.88 11.41 1.59
C VAL A 14 -3.27 10.25 0.82
N PHE A 15 -2.84 10.54 -0.41
CA PHE A 15 -2.21 9.59 -1.31
C PHE A 15 -0.91 10.19 -1.84
N ASN A 16 0.13 9.38 -1.90
CA ASN A 16 1.40 9.75 -2.50
C ASN A 16 1.60 8.93 -3.76
N ASP A 17 1.84 9.61 -4.88
CA ASP A 17 2.24 8.96 -6.12
C ASP A 17 3.60 8.27 -5.91
N ILE A 18 3.64 6.96 -6.16
CA ILE A 18 4.85 6.14 -6.09
C ILE A 18 5.13 5.45 -7.42
N SER A 19 4.59 5.97 -8.53
CA SER A 19 4.71 5.37 -9.86
C SER A 19 6.18 5.12 -10.25
N GLU A 20 7.08 6.05 -9.92
CA GLU A 20 8.52 5.92 -10.19
C GLU A 20 9.27 5.05 -9.16
N PHE A 21 8.61 4.65 -8.07
CA PHE A 21 9.22 3.96 -6.92
C PHE A 21 8.66 2.55 -6.68
N LEU A 22 7.64 2.12 -7.43
CA LEU A 22 6.98 0.83 -7.23
C LEU A 22 7.95 -0.35 -7.30
N ASP A 23 8.84 -0.36 -8.30
CA ASP A 23 9.83 -1.43 -8.45
C ASP A 23 10.79 -1.49 -7.26
N SER A 24 11.30 -0.32 -6.84
CA SER A 24 12.20 -0.23 -5.67
C SER A 24 11.51 -0.71 -4.39
N LYS A 25 10.21 -0.43 -4.23
CA LYS A 25 9.39 -0.94 -3.12
C LYS A 25 9.26 -2.46 -3.16
N LEU A 26 9.01 -3.06 -4.33
CA LEU A 26 8.89 -4.51 -4.48
C LEU A 26 10.23 -5.21 -4.22
N GLU A 27 11.34 -4.65 -4.71
CA GLU A 27 12.70 -5.15 -4.42
C GLU A 27 13.02 -5.06 -2.93
N ALA A 28 12.66 -3.96 -2.26
CA ALA A 28 12.85 -3.84 -0.82
C ALA A 28 12.09 -4.92 -0.05
N MET A 29 10.88 -5.30 -0.49
CA MET A 29 10.12 -6.37 0.14
C MET A 29 10.75 -7.76 -0.09
N LYS A 30 11.39 -8.01 -1.25
CA LYS A 30 12.06 -9.28 -1.57
C LYS A 30 13.18 -9.65 -0.59
N ILE A 31 13.82 -8.66 0.02
CA ILE A 31 14.88 -8.89 1.02
C ILE A 31 14.35 -9.63 2.26
N TYR A 32 13.05 -9.50 2.56
CA TYR A 32 12.41 -10.14 3.72
C TYR A 32 11.76 -11.48 3.36
N GLU A 33 12.56 -12.43 2.87
CA GLU A 33 12.09 -13.73 2.37
C GLU A 33 11.14 -14.46 3.33
N SER A 34 11.45 -14.48 4.63
CA SER A 34 10.60 -15.13 5.65
C SER A 34 9.23 -14.47 5.87
N GLN A 35 9.04 -13.24 5.41
CA GLN A 35 7.79 -12.48 5.52
C GLN A 35 6.97 -12.48 4.22
N LEU A 36 7.58 -12.92 3.12
CA LEU A 36 6.89 -13.12 1.85
C LEU A 36 6.08 -14.41 1.87
N ALA A 37 5.02 -14.41 1.08
CA ALA A 37 4.18 -15.57 0.85
C ALA A 37 3.66 -15.55 -0.58
N ASP A 38 3.27 -16.69 -1.10
CA ASP A 38 2.70 -16.79 -2.43
C ASP A 38 1.31 -16.14 -2.50
N PHE A 39 0.94 -15.68 -3.69
CA PHE A 39 -0.42 -15.22 -3.96
C PHE A 39 -1.41 -16.38 -3.71
N PRO A 40 -2.56 -16.18 -3.04
CA PRO A 40 -3.28 -14.91 -2.79
C PRO A 40 -2.98 -14.22 -1.46
N ASN A 41 -1.89 -14.56 -0.78
CA ASN A 41 -1.57 -13.92 0.49
C ASN A 41 -1.35 -12.40 0.30
N PRO A 42 -1.84 -11.54 1.23
CA PRO A 42 -1.66 -10.10 1.15
C PRO A 42 -0.18 -9.64 1.18
N ARG A 43 0.75 -10.49 1.63
CA ARG A 43 2.19 -10.23 1.57
C ARG A 43 2.88 -10.79 0.33
N SER A 44 2.13 -11.32 -0.63
CA SER A 44 2.69 -11.63 -1.95
C SER A 44 3.04 -10.35 -2.69
N LEU A 45 4.09 -10.38 -3.51
CA LEU A 45 4.48 -9.24 -4.33
C LEU A 45 3.34 -8.82 -5.27
N VAL A 46 2.62 -9.80 -5.83
CA VAL A 46 1.43 -9.58 -6.66
C VAL A 46 0.34 -8.80 -5.90
N ALA A 47 0.05 -9.18 -4.66
CA ALA A 47 -0.96 -8.47 -3.86
C ALA A 47 -0.51 -7.04 -3.49
N ILE A 48 0.79 -6.86 -3.19
CA ILE A 48 1.38 -5.54 -2.87
C ILE A 48 1.31 -4.61 -4.08
N GLU A 49 1.66 -5.11 -5.26
CA GLU A 49 1.60 -4.39 -6.54
C GLU A 49 0.16 -4.03 -6.89
N ALA A 50 -0.76 -5.00 -6.83
CA ALA A 50 -2.18 -4.79 -7.11
C ALA A 50 -2.81 -3.74 -6.20
N LEU A 51 -2.47 -3.74 -4.91
CA LEU A 51 -2.96 -2.73 -3.97
C LEU A 51 -2.43 -1.33 -4.29
N ALA A 52 -1.16 -1.22 -4.70
CA ALA A 52 -0.57 0.05 -5.10
C ALA A 52 -1.25 0.60 -6.37
N GLY A 53 -1.51 -0.26 -7.36
CA GLY A 53 -2.23 0.12 -8.59
C GLY A 53 -3.68 0.54 -8.32
N TYR A 54 -4.41 -0.21 -7.48
CA TYR A 54 -5.76 0.17 -7.05
C TYR A 54 -5.77 1.56 -6.43
N ARG A 55 -4.87 1.83 -5.47
CA ARG A 55 -4.73 3.15 -4.85
C ARG A 55 -4.35 4.23 -5.86
N GLY A 56 -3.43 3.94 -6.78
CA GLY A 56 -3.05 4.86 -7.86
C GLY A 56 -4.25 5.27 -8.71
N SER A 57 -5.07 4.30 -9.12
CA SER A 57 -6.28 4.56 -9.90
C SER A 57 -7.28 5.47 -9.19
N THR A 58 -7.31 5.49 -7.85
CA THR A 58 -8.21 6.39 -7.10
C THR A 58 -7.82 7.86 -7.20
N ILE A 59 -6.58 8.17 -7.57
CA ILE A 59 -6.04 9.53 -7.75
C ILE A 59 -5.44 9.76 -9.15
N ASN A 60 -5.77 8.90 -10.12
CA ASN A 60 -5.35 9.00 -11.52
C ASN A 60 -3.81 8.95 -11.75
N VAL A 61 -3.12 8.06 -11.03
CA VAL A 61 -1.69 7.73 -11.25
C VAL A 61 -1.50 6.22 -11.35
N ASN A 62 -0.33 5.75 -11.80
CA ASN A 62 -0.10 4.31 -12.03
C ASN A 62 0.01 3.52 -10.71
N ALA A 63 0.59 4.10 -9.67
CA ALA A 63 0.69 3.48 -8.35
C ALA A 63 0.70 4.53 -7.24
N ALA A 64 0.03 4.25 -6.12
CA ALA A 64 0.04 5.14 -4.96
C ALA A 64 0.09 4.40 -3.63
N GLU A 65 0.71 5.05 -2.63
CA GLU A 65 0.52 4.70 -1.23
C GLU A 65 -0.55 5.58 -0.60
N ALA A 66 -1.36 4.98 0.27
CA ALA A 66 -2.47 5.65 0.93
C ALA A 66 -2.22 5.74 2.43
N PHE A 67 -2.57 6.88 3.03
CA PHE A 67 -2.35 7.19 4.45
C PHE A 67 -3.58 7.84 5.08
N MET A 68 -3.64 7.79 6.42
CA MET A 68 -4.57 8.58 7.22
C MET A 68 -3.82 9.74 7.88
N LEU A 69 -3.85 10.91 7.25
CA LEU A 69 -3.33 12.13 7.82
C LEU A 69 -4.29 12.62 8.91
N ILE A 70 -3.81 12.65 10.16
CA ILE A 70 -4.59 13.10 11.32
C ILE A 70 -4.42 14.60 11.56
N ARG A 71 -3.23 15.12 11.29
CA ARG A 71 -2.89 16.53 11.49
C ARG A 71 -1.82 16.96 10.48
N GLU A 72 -2.06 18.09 9.84
CA GLU A 72 -1.06 18.83 9.08
C GLU A 72 -0.56 20.00 9.93
N ILE A 73 0.74 20.30 9.86
CA ILE A 73 1.32 21.50 10.47
C ILE A 73 1.95 22.29 9.32
N GLN A 74 1.58 23.56 9.22
CA GLN A 74 2.18 24.50 8.29
C GLN A 74 3.33 25.27 8.96
#